data_AF-A0A9X1UEL9-F1
#
_entry.id   AF-A0A9X1UEL9-F1
#
_cell.length_a   1.000
_cell.length_b   1.000
_cell.length_c   1.000
_cell.angle_alpha   90.00
_cell.angle_beta   90.00
_cell.angle_gamma   90.00
#
_symmetry.space_group_name_H-M   'P 1'
#
loop_
_entity.id
_entity.type
_entity.pdbx_description
1 polymer ?
#
loop_
_entity_poly.entity_id
_entity_poly.type
_entity_poly.pdbx_seq_one_letter_code
_entity_poly.pdbx_strand_id
1 'polypeptide(L)'
;MNFQVTVLKILVSYPDGFAVMAELKRDMAILATSGRDWSERTKRLAARVPTLDIFSQGLVERLNGGWRITEKGRALLEFMEAKPGEMRTESSAPAAETSATYQASPLLAARRSGRSERLQRRRAARERARAKAS
;
A
#
# COMPACT_ATOMS: atom_id res chain seq x y z
N MET A 1 -11.14 -11.59 -6.51
CA MET A 1 -10.70 -10.30 -5.96
C MET A 1 -11.88 -9.60 -5.31
N ASN A 2 -11.69 -8.88 -4.20
CA ASN A 2 -12.68 -7.95 -3.67
C ASN A 2 -12.33 -6.53 -4.10
N PHE A 3 -13.22 -5.86 -4.84
CA PHE A 3 -12.98 -4.52 -5.39
C PHE A 3 -12.73 -3.47 -4.31
N GLN A 4 -13.58 -3.43 -3.28
CA GLN A 4 -13.52 -2.39 -2.26
C GLN A 4 -12.22 -2.46 -1.45
N VAL A 5 -11.83 -3.65 -1.03
CA VAL A 5 -10.54 -3.87 -0.34
C VAL A 5 -9.38 -3.53 -1.25
N THR A 6 -9.49 -3.82 -2.55
CA THR A 6 -8.43 -3.49 -3.53
C THR A 6 -8.23 -1.97 -3.60
N VAL A 7 -9.31 -1.19 -3.67
CA VAL A 7 -9.22 0.28 -3.69
C VAL A 7 -8.53 0.80 -2.43
N LEU A 8 -8.91 0.31 -1.24
CA LEU A 8 -8.24 0.72 0.01
C LEU A 8 -6.74 0.38 0.02
N LYS A 9 -6.37 -0.83 -0.42
CA LYS A 9 -4.96 -1.27 -0.49
C LYS A 9 -4.14 -0.44 -1.48
N ILE A 10 -4.70 -0.12 -2.64
CA ILE A 10 -4.04 0.77 -3.61
C ILE A 10 -3.83 2.13 -2.96
N LEU A 11 -4.88 2.77 -2.43
CA LEU A 11 -4.77 4.12 -1.88
C LEU A 11 -3.76 4.23 -0.74
N VAL A 12 -3.70 3.26 0.19
CA VAL A 12 -2.68 3.26 1.27
C VAL A 12 -1.25 3.13 0.75
N SER A 13 -1.06 2.54 -0.43
CA SER A 13 0.26 2.40 -1.05
C SER A 13 0.76 3.72 -1.67
N TYR A 14 -0.12 4.72 -1.84
CA TYR A 14 0.25 6.06 -2.28
C TYR A 14 0.65 6.91 -1.07
N PRO A 15 1.69 7.76 -1.19
CA PRO A 15 2.22 8.53 -0.06
C PRO A 15 1.17 9.44 0.60
N ASP A 16 0.30 10.06 -0.20
CA ASP A 16 -0.75 10.95 0.29
C ASP A 16 -2.08 10.23 0.61
N GLY A 17 -2.11 8.91 0.41
CA GLY A 17 -3.35 8.14 0.42
C GLY A 17 -4.26 8.44 -0.78
N PHE A 18 -3.74 9.12 -1.81
CA PHE A 18 -4.50 9.67 -2.92
C PHE A 18 -4.03 9.10 -4.25
N ALA A 19 -4.97 8.75 -5.13
CA ALA A 19 -4.69 8.39 -6.50
C ALA A 19 -5.72 9.04 -7.44
N VAL A 20 -5.24 9.58 -8.55
CA VAL A 20 -6.12 10.03 -9.63
C VAL A 20 -6.76 8.84 -10.33
N MET A 21 -7.93 9.03 -10.96
CA MET A 21 -8.67 7.92 -11.58
C MET A 21 -7.85 7.11 -12.60
N ALA A 22 -6.96 7.77 -13.35
CA ALA A 22 -6.11 7.09 -14.33
C ALA A 22 -5.10 6.13 -13.67
N GLU A 23 -4.50 6.55 -12.56
CA GLU A 23 -3.54 5.74 -11.80
C GLU A 23 -4.25 4.61 -11.05
N LEU A 24 -5.39 4.90 -10.44
CA LEU A 24 -6.21 3.88 -9.78
C LEU A 24 -6.64 2.78 -10.76
N LYS A 25 -7.10 3.14 -11.97
CA LYS A 25 -7.46 2.18 -13.02
C LYS A 25 -6.25 1.35 -13.47
N ARG A 26 -5.08 1.98 -13.61
CA ARG A 26 -3.85 1.29 -14.00
C ARG A 26 -3.44 0.24 -12.97
N ASP A 27 -3.41 0.61 -11.69
CA ASP A 27 -3.02 -0.31 -10.62
C ASP A 27 -4.05 -1.44 -10.46
N MET A 28 -5.33 -1.13 -10.61
CA MET A 28 -6.36 -2.15 -10.67
C MET A 28 -6.15 -3.16 -11.80
N ALA A 29 -5.77 -2.70 -13.00
CA ALA A 29 -5.50 -3.61 -14.11
C ALA A 29 -4.31 -4.54 -13.81
N ILE A 30 -3.25 -4.02 -13.18
CA ILE A 30 -2.11 -4.83 -12.72
C ILE A 30 -2.59 -5.89 -11.72
N LEU A 31 -3.37 -5.49 -10.72
CA LEU A 31 -3.87 -6.39 -9.68
C LEU A 31 -4.86 -7.44 -10.21
N ALA A 32 -5.65 -7.09 -11.23
CA ALA A 32 -6.52 -8.03 -11.92
C ALA A 32 -5.72 -9.16 -12.61
N THR A 33 -4.48 -8.86 -13.04
CA THR A 33 -3.57 -9.85 -13.64
C THR A 33 -2.65 -10.55 -12.64
N SER A 34 -2.71 -10.19 -11.35
CA SER A 34 -1.81 -10.71 -10.30
C SER A 34 -2.14 -12.14 -9.83
N GLY A 35 -3.11 -12.80 -10.46
CA GLY A 35 -3.42 -14.21 -10.21
C GLY A 35 -4.20 -14.47 -8.91
N ARG A 36 -4.21 -15.75 -8.50
CA ARG A 36 -5.12 -16.27 -7.48
C ARG A 36 -4.77 -15.79 -6.07
N ASP A 37 -3.48 -15.62 -5.77
CA ASP A 37 -3.01 -15.24 -4.42
C ASP A 37 -3.55 -13.88 -3.97
N TRP A 38 -3.46 -12.87 -4.84
CA TRP A 38 -4.02 -11.55 -4.57
C TRP A 38 -5.55 -11.59 -4.42
N SER A 39 -6.21 -12.35 -5.30
CA SER A 39 -7.66 -12.52 -5.28
C SER A 39 -8.15 -13.15 -3.97
N GLU A 40 -7.46 -14.17 -3.47
CA GLU A 40 -7.82 -14.84 -2.22
C GLU A 40 -7.47 -13.98 -1.00
N ARG A 41 -6.34 -13.25 -1.03
CA ARG A 41 -5.99 -12.31 0.05
C ARG A 41 -7.06 -11.24 0.23
N THR A 42 -7.49 -10.59 -0.83
CA THR A 42 -8.52 -9.53 -0.76
C THR A 42 -9.90 -10.07 -0.35
N LYS A 43 -10.25 -11.31 -0.75
CA LYS A 43 -11.46 -11.99 -0.28
C LYS A 43 -11.41 -12.27 1.22
N ARG A 44 -10.28 -12.78 1.75
CA ARG A 44 -10.13 -13.04 3.19
C ARG A 44 -10.24 -11.77 4.03
N LEU A 45 -9.68 -10.66 3.55
CA LEU A 45 -9.83 -9.36 4.21
C LEU A 45 -11.30 -8.92 4.24
N ALA A 46 -11.98 -8.99 3.09
CA ALA A 46 -13.40 -8.63 3.02
C ALA A 46 -14.30 -9.50 3.90
N ALA A 47 -13.96 -10.78 4.09
CA ALA A 47 -14.71 -11.68 4.96
C ALA A 47 -14.72 -11.23 6.45
N ARG A 48 -13.76 -10.40 6.88
CA ARG A 48 -13.73 -9.86 8.25
C ARG A 48 -14.76 -8.76 8.48
N VAL A 49 -15.18 -8.09 7.41
CA VAL A 49 -16.22 -7.05 7.44
C VAL A 49 -17.19 -7.32 6.28
N PRO A 50 -18.14 -8.26 6.44
CA PRO A 50 -19.01 -8.68 5.34
C PRO A 50 -19.89 -7.56 4.77
N THR A 51 -20.18 -6.54 5.59
CA THR A 51 -20.98 -5.36 5.24
C THR A 51 -20.13 -4.15 4.84
N LEU A 52 -18.89 -4.38 4.39
CA LEU A 52 -18.00 -3.32 3.94
C LEU A 52 -18.62 -2.56 2.75
N ASP A 53 -18.73 -1.25 2.93
CA ASP A 53 -19.09 -0.30 1.88
C ASP A 53 -18.22 0.95 2.02
N ILE A 54 -17.11 0.98 1.28
CA ILE A 54 -16.11 2.04 1.38
C ILE A 54 -16.64 3.44 1.02
N PHE A 55 -17.70 3.53 0.22
CA PHE A 55 -18.26 4.81 -0.21
C PHE A 55 -19.26 5.32 0.81
N SER A 56 -20.26 4.50 1.16
CA SER A 56 -21.30 4.89 2.10
C SER A 56 -20.78 5.09 3.52
N GLN A 57 -19.71 4.37 3.90
CA GLN A 57 -19.09 4.49 5.23
C GLN A 57 -18.05 5.61 5.33
N GLY A 58 -17.79 6.37 4.25
CA GLY A 58 -16.83 7.48 4.24
C GLY A 58 -15.38 7.03 4.46
N LEU A 59 -15.01 5.84 4.00
CA LEU A 59 -13.65 5.31 4.10
C LEU A 59 -12.73 5.88 3.01
N VAL A 60 -13.35 6.34 1.92
CA VAL A 60 -12.70 7.07 0.85
C VAL A 60 -13.50 8.32 0.52
N GLU A 61 -12.79 9.37 0.12
CA GLU A 61 -13.36 10.64 -0.32
C GLU A 61 -12.91 10.94 -1.74
N ARG A 62 -13.76 11.64 -2.50
CA ARG A 62 -13.44 12.06 -3.87
C ARG A 62 -12.85 13.46 -3.83
N LEU A 63 -11.63 13.61 -4.36
CA LEU A 63 -10.92 14.90 -4.40
C LEU A 63 -10.32 15.11 -5.79
N ASN A 64 -10.52 16.28 -6.39
CA ASN A 64 -9.83 16.71 -7.62
C ASN A 64 -9.79 15.65 -8.75
N GLY A 65 -10.89 14.90 -8.94
CA GLY A 65 -10.98 13.85 -9.96
C GLY A 65 -10.31 12.51 -9.61
N GLY A 66 -9.80 12.36 -8.38
CA GLY A 66 -9.27 11.13 -7.82
C GLY A 66 -9.99 10.71 -6.54
N TRP A 67 -9.42 9.72 -5.87
CA TRP A 67 -9.88 9.19 -4.60
C TRP A 67 -8.78 9.28 -3.56
N ARG A 68 -9.16 9.61 -2.33
CA ARG A 68 -8.27 9.62 -1.18
C ARG A 68 -8.84 8.72 -0.09
N ILE A 69 -7.98 7.98 0.59
CA ILE A 69 -8.38 7.23 1.78
C ILE A 69 -8.40 8.16 3.00
N THR A 70 -9.49 8.06 3.77
CA THR A 70 -9.65 8.80 5.02
C THR A 70 -8.90 8.10 6.16
N GLU A 71 -8.73 8.77 7.30
CA GLU A 71 -8.15 8.15 8.49
C GLU A 71 -8.98 6.95 8.97
N LYS A 72 -10.31 7.08 8.92
CA LYS A 72 -11.25 5.99 9.20
C LYS A 72 -11.02 4.79 8.27
N GLY A 73 -10.80 5.05 6.98
CA GLY A 73 -10.46 4.01 6.01
C GLY A 73 -9.16 3.29 6.34
N ARG A 74 -8.12 4.01 6.77
CA ARG A 74 -6.84 3.41 7.19
C ARG A 74 -7.01 2.56 8.44
N ALA A 75 -7.69 3.08 9.45
CA ALA A 75 -7.94 2.37 10.71
C ALA A 75 -8.76 1.09 10.47
N LEU A 76 -9.79 1.14 9.62
CA LEU A 76 -10.56 -0.06 9.29
C LEU A 76 -9.70 -1.06 8.52
N LEU A 77 -8.90 -0.61 7.56
CA LEU A 77 -8.01 -1.50 6.82
C LEU A 77 -6.98 -2.16 7.75
N GLU A 78 -6.41 -1.41 8.69
CA GLU A 78 -5.51 -1.94 9.72
C GLU A 78 -6.20 -2.99 10.59
N PHE A 79 -7.42 -2.73 11.05
CA PHE A 79 -8.24 -3.71 11.77
C PHE A 79 -8.49 -4.98 10.93
N MET A 80 -8.76 -4.83 9.63
CA MET A 80 -8.93 -5.95 8.70
C MET A 80 -7.62 -6.71 8.45
N GLU A 81 -6.47 -6.08 8.61
CA GLU A 81 -5.15 -6.71 8.45
C GLU A 81 -4.59 -7.28 9.76
N ALA A 82 -5.05 -6.80 10.91
CA ALA A 82 -4.62 -7.22 12.25
C ALA A 82 -4.89 -8.71 12.45
N LYS A 83 -3.86 -9.54 12.39
CA LYS A 83 -3.97 -11.01 12.41
C LYS A 83 -4.69 -11.49 13.69
N PRO A 84 -5.71 -12.37 13.61
CA PRO A 84 -6.34 -12.99 14.80
C PRO A 84 -5.43 -13.90 15.64
N GLY A 85 -4.10 -13.83 15.49
CA GLY A 85 -3.14 -14.75 16.10
C GLY A 85 -1.73 -14.18 16.16
N GLU A 86 -1.61 -12.86 16.38
CA GLU A 86 -0.32 -12.22 16.67
C GLU A 86 -0.16 -11.89 18.16
N MET A 87 -0.56 -12.82 19.03
CA MET A 87 0.36 -13.21 20.09
C MET A 87 1.25 -14.29 19.48
N ARG A 88 2.54 -13.98 19.32
CA ARG A 88 3.60 -14.83 18.77
C ARG A 88 3.86 -14.69 17.25
N THR A 89 4.37 -13.53 16.87
CA THR A 89 5.41 -13.45 15.84
C THR A 89 6.74 -13.13 16.51
N GLU A 90 7.38 -14.16 17.04
CA GLU A 90 8.83 -14.40 16.99
C GLU A 90 8.89 -15.95 16.91
N SER A 91 9.39 -16.63 15.89
CA SER A 91 10.44 -16.34 14.92
C SER A 91 10.27 -17.28 13.71
N SER A 92 10.92 -16.89 12.62
CA SER A 92 11.30 -17.65 11.43
C SER A 92 11.35 -19.19 11.55
N ALA A 93 10.83 -19.88 10.53
CA ALA A 93 11.25 -21.25 10.18
C ALA A 93 12.71 -21.24 9.64
N PRO A 94 13.42 -22.38 9.44
CA PRO A 94 13.04 -23.79 9.63
C PRO A 94 14.03 -24.60 10.50
N ALA A 95 13.73 -25.89 10.70
CA ALA A 95 14.64 -26.85 11.32
C ALA A 95 15.96 -26.97 10.54
N ALA A 96 17.08 -26.65 11.21
CA ALA A 96 18.40 -27.20 10.94
C ALA A 96 19.21 -27.08 12.24
N GLU A 97 19.22 -28.14 13.02
CA GLU A 97 20.18 -28.30 14.10
C GLU A 97 21.57 -28.50 13.49
N THR A 98 22.46 -27.53 13.68
CA THR A 98 23.80 -27.76 14.24
C THR A 98 24.53 -26.44 14.47
N SER A 99 24.61 -26.09 15.74
CA SER A 99 25.81 -25.63 16.45
C SER A 99 26.45 -24.28 16.11
N ALA A 100 26.36 -23.44 17.14
CA ALA A 100 27.40 -22.58 17.71
C ALA A 100 27.40 -21.08 17.34
N THR A 101 26.94 -20.32 18.33
CA THR A 101 27.56 -19.10 18.87
C THR A 101 27.73 -17.92 17.91
N TYR A 102 26.90 -16.89 18.07
CA TYR A 102 27.35 -15.57 18.59
C TYR A 102 26.15 -14.65 18.81
N GLN A 103 26.18 -13.98 19.96
CA GLN A 103 25.28 -12.93 20.42
C GLN A 103 25.31 -11.67 19.55
N ALA A 104 24.30 -10.83 19.78
CA ALA A 104 24.16 -9.41 19.41
C ALA A 104 23.33 -9.09 18.15
N SER A 105 22.04 -8.83 18.38
CA SER A 105 21.18 -8.03 17.52
C SER A 105 21.76 -6.62 17.29
N PRO A 106 21.65 -6.08 16.07
CA PRO A 106 21.50 -4.65 15.90
C PRO A 106 20.08 -4.29 15.44
N LEU A 107 19.51 -3.42 16.25
CA LEU A 107 18.31 -2.61 16.07
C LEU A 107 18.21 -1.95 14.69
N LEU A 108 16.95 -1.85 14.23
CA LEU A 108 16.35 -0.74 13.47
C LEU A 108 17.28 0.44 13.14
N ALA A 109 17.61 0.63 11.87
CA ALA A 109 17.73 1.96 11.26
C ALA A 109 17.91 1.90 9.73
N ALA A 110 16.93 2.50 9.04
CA ALA A 110 17.03 3.34 7.84
C ALA A 110 18.09 3.01 6.76
N ARG A 111 17.63 2.92 5.49
CA ARG A 111 18.28 3.41 4.23
C ARG A 111 17.57 2.75 3.02
N ARG A 112 17.10 3.40 1.95
CA ARG A 112 17.38 4.71 1.35
C ARG A 112 16.25 5.12 0.36
N SER A 113 15.62 6.25 0.66
CA SER A 113 15.03 7.20 -0.28
C SER A 113 16.08 7.71 -1.29
N GLY A 114 16.36 6.97 -2.37
CA GLY A 114 17.45 7.35 -3.29
C GLY A 114 17.15 7.30 -4.79
N ARG A 115 16.01 6.76 -5.24
CA ARG A 115 15.73 6.61 -6.68
C ARG A 115 14.76 7.62 -7.27
N SER A 116 14.03 8.38 -6.45
CA SER A 116 13.00 9.33 -6.92
C SER A 116 13.56 10.71 -7.31
N GLU A 117 14.66 11.18 -6.70
CA GLU A 117 15.20 12.52 -6.96
C GLU A 117 15.79 12.72 -8.36
N ARG A 118 16.34 11.68 -8.98
CA ARG A 118 17.03 11.80 -10.28
C ARG A 118 16.06 12.08 -11.44
N LEU A 119 14.79 11.68 -11.31
CA LEU A 119 13.75 11.93 -12.30
C LEU A 119 13.07 13.30 -12.12
N GLN A 120 13.01 13.82 -10.89
CA GLN A 120 12.44 15.15 -10.61
C GLN A 120 13.30 16.29 -11.17
N ARG A 121 14.64 16.20 -11.07
CA ARG A 121 15.54 17.21 -11.66
C ARG A 121 15.39 17.38 -13.18
N ARG A 122 14.97 16.32 -13.90
CA ARG A 122 14.77 16.37 -15.36
C ARG A 122 13.47 17.06 -15.78
N ARG A 123 12.45 17.12 -14.91
CA ARG A 123 11.18 17.82 -15.20
C ARG A 123 11.28 19.32 -14.92
N ALA A 124 11.96 19.71 -13.84
CA ALA A 124 12.18 21.14 -13.51
C ALA A 124 13.01 21.90 -14.56
N ALA A 125 13.96 21.23 -15.23
CA ALA A 125 14.74 21.85 -16.31
C ALA A 125 13.90 22.14 -17.57
N ARG A 126 12.85 21.35 -17.84
CA ARG A 126 11.96 21.56 -19.00
C ARG A 126 10.98 22.70 -18.81
N GLU A 127 10.55 22.97 -17.57
CA GLU A 127 9.67 24.12 -17.29
C GLU A 127 10.42 25.46 -17.37
N ARG A 128 11.67 25.51 -16.89
CA ARG A 128 12.49 26.73 -17.00
C ARG A 128 12.82 27.12 -18.44
N ALA A 129 12.96 26.13 -19.33
CA ALA A 129 13.16 26.40 -20.76
C ALA A 129 11.91 26.96 -21.45
N ARG A 130 10.70 26.64 -20.97
CA ARG A 130 9.45 27.21 -21.50
C ARG A 130 9.15 28.61 -20.98
N ALA A 131 9.59 28.95 -19.77
CA ALA A 131 9.38 30.27 -19.18
C ALA A 131 10.31 31.38 -19.75
N LYS A 132 11.38 31.02 -20.47
CA LYS A 132 12.31 31.98 -21.10
C LYS A 132 12.05 32.23 -22.60
N ALA A 133 10.99 31.64 -23.16
CA ALA A 133 10.62 31.77 -24.57
C ALA A 133 9.30 32.56 -24.78
N SER A 134 8.92 33.38 -23.80
CA SER A 134 7.89 34.41 -23.93
C SER A 134 8.44 35.76 -23.50
#